data_AF-A0A0D6QH32-F1
#
_entry.id   AF-A0A0D6QH32-F1
#
_cell.length_a   1.000
_cell.length_b   1.000
_cell.length_c   1.000
_cell.angle_alpha   90.00
_cell.angle_beta   90.00
_cell.angle_gamma   90.00
#
_symmetry.space_group_name_H-M   'P 1'
#
loop_
_entity.id
_entity.type
_entity.pdbx_description
1 polymer ?
#
loop_
_entity_poly.entity_id
_entity_poly.type
_entity_poly.pdbx_seq_one_letter_code
_entity_poly.pdbx_strand_id
1 'polypeptide(L)'
;MRTTRRCGGFAALLSALACMPLLGSAAEPSPDELTGALERRGFIVTPGAVEVWNRGEAWCRYDPTIDHAWYNNNAPYLVLKVPRAAGAPELVQDFKLRPDEAVVLVGTTPPPERYFAFYSWIANKVYPDGERLLGLMIAPADPVNNLSIKTEGPPGDPFGKRVALVFTPDRGTYRGILEALGEAGYATDRVNEVPFPAAMLSLGHGDDGDEFRIQLRNAMWEAGYEKAGAAYIADAPLRMFRATPRVPTDEGRLEPYPVPALRIRGTGQTELNLWNELGVLRQRIIDAHPGMVATDIDVTMPVGYEGIDHMQRRVPVGGDARDALCLQAGYLPEFLSWDRRITLGDGDFLMVFGANHAATGKTSYMSVNVYTGDAEDGKLSIGTVDDRALTGTAARFLPAGDPAADLMYAYKISRSCGREANCLQVPPDELLRKCKRLSVGPDTVLGILFRNYLEPATKSGAAMQEVLYDRVIKFSPKAPAPP
;
A
#
# COMPACT_ATOMS: atom_id res chain seq x y z
N MET A 1 -69.09 42.37 8.57
CA MET A 1 -69.56 42.85 7.25
C MET A 1 -68.42 42.66 6.27
N ARG A 2 -68.53 41.63 5.41
CA ARG A 2 -68.69 41.75 3.94
C ARG A 2 -67.42 42.26 3.24
N THR A 3 -66.59 41.34 2.70
CA THR A 3 -66.43 41.01 1.25
C THR A 3 -65.47 42.00 0.54
N THR A 4 -64.48 41.67 -0.30
CA THR A 4 -64.15 40.49 -1.13
C THR A 4 -62.78 40.71 -1.81
N ARG A 5 -62.02 39.62 -2.03
CA ARG A 5 -61.26 39.20 -3.25
C ARG A 5 -60.93 40.27 -4.33
N ARG A 6 -59.77 40.31 -5.02
CA ARG A 6 -58.96 39.23 -5.64
C ARG A 6 -57.71 39.83 -6.35
N CYS A 7 -56.66 38.99 -6.50
CA CYS A 7 -55.64 38.91 -7.58
C CYS A 7 -54.79 40.15 -7.96
N GLY A 8 -53.48 40.08 -8.15
CA GLY A 8 -52.53 38.95 -8.16
C GLY A 8 -51.15 39.42 -8.67
N GLY A 9 -50.12 38.58 -8.57
CA GLY A 9 -48.87 38.75 -9.33
C GLY A 9 -47.59 38.46 -8.55
N PHE A 10 -47.17 37.20 -8.60
CA PHE A 10 -45.85 36.62 -8.42
C PHE A 10 -44.62 37.55 -8.54
N ALA A 11 -43.72 37.49 -7.54
CA ALA A 11 -42.27 37.37 -7.72
C ALA A 11 -41.62 36.96 -6.38
N ALA A 12 -41.48 35.66 -6.15
CA ALA A 12 -40.61 35.15 -5.10
C ALA A 12 -39.18 35.15 -5.64
N LEU A 13 -38.30 35.96 -5.04
CA LEU A 13 -36.86 35.90 -5.28
C LEU A 13 -36.34 34.53 -4.81
N LEU A 14 -36.05 33.66 -5.76
CA LEU A 14 -35.18 32.50 -5.57
C LEU A 14 -33.73 32.98 -5.73
N SER A 15 -33.02 33.05 -4.61
CA SER A 15 -31.58 33.24 -4.54
C SER A 15 -30.88 32.03 -5.16
N ALA A 16 -30.66 32.07 -6.47
CA ALA A 16 -29.72 31.18 -7.13
C ALA A 16 -28.30 31.60 -6.72
N LEU A 17 -27.73 30.95 -5.70
CA LEU A 17 -26.28 30.86 -5.59
C LEU A 17 -25.82 30.02 -6.79
N ALA A 18 -25.39 30.70 -7.85
CA ALA A 18 -24.61 30.09 -8.89
C ALA A 18 -23.35 29.49 -8.25
N CYS A 19 -23.17 28.18 -8.38
CA CYS A 19 -21.85 27.56 -8.31
C CYS A 19 -20.97 28.23 -9.36
N MET A 20 -20.24 29.27 -8.95
CA MET A 20 -19.08 29.72 -9.71
C MET A 20 -18.04 28.60 -9.64
N PRO A 21 -17.58 28.06 -10.78
CA PRO A 21 -16.44 27.17 -10.77
C PRO A 21 -15.24 27.98 -10.26
N LEU A 22 -14.54 27.45 -9.26
CA LEU A 22 -13.23 27.93 -8.84
C LEU A 22 -12.30 27.89 -10.06
N LEU A 23 -12.14 29.03 -10.71
CA LEU A 23 -11.12 29.27 -11.72
C LEU A 23 -9.75 29.24 -11.03
N GLY A 24 -8.86 28.35 -11.49
CA GLY A 24 -7.45 28.39 -11.13
C GLY A 24 -6.72 27.06 -10.92
N SER A 25 -7.21 25.92 -11.44
CA SER A 25 -6.30 24.83 -11.81
C SER A 25 -5.84 25.13 -13.22
N ALA A 26 -4.53 25.35 -13.46
CA ALA A 26 -4.04 25.36 -14.83
C ALA A 26 -4.49 24.05 -15.50
N ALA A 27 -4.99 24.13 -16.73
CA ALA A 27 -5.36 22.92 -17.47
C ALA A 27 -4.14 21.99 -17.54
N GLU A 28 -4.33 20.68 -17.43
CA GLU A 28 -3.22 19.75 -17.67
C GLU A 28 -2.68 20.00 -19.09
N PRO A 29 -1.35 20.15 -19.25
CA PRO A 29 -0.75 20.21 -20.58
C PRO A 29 -1.18 19.00 -21.39
N SER A 30 -1.44 19.24 -22.68
CA SER A 30 -1.86 18.16 -23.57
C SER A 30 -0.74 17.11 -23.65
N PRO A 31 -1.07 15.81 -23.78
CA PRO A 31 -0.06 14.75 -23.94
C PRO A 31 0.95 15.02 -25.07
N ASP A 32 0.51 15.74 -26.10
CA ASP A 32 1.31 16.08 -27.27
C ASP A 32 2.38 17.13 -26.96
N GLU A 33 2.13 18.05 -26.03
CA GLU A 33 3.09 19.10 -25.64
C GLU A 33 4.31 18.51 -24.92
N LEU A 34 4.10 17.63 -23.93
CA LEU A 34 5.20 16.97 -23.22
C LEU A 34 5.96 16.00 -24.13
N THR A 35 5.25 15.22 -24.94
CA THR A 35 5.87 14.32 -25.91
C THR A 35 6.77 15.10 -26.87
N GLY A 36 6.25 16.18 -27.47
CA GLY A 36 7.04 17.03 -28.35
C GLY A 36 8.23 17.70 -27.66
N ALA A 37 8.10 18.10 -26.38
CA ALA A 37 9.21 18.65 -25.61
C ALA A 37 10.33 17.62 -25.40
N LEU A 38 9.99 16.41 -24.98
CA LEU A 38 10.95 15.31 -24.83
C LEU A 38 11.62 14.94 -26.16
N GLU A 39 10.86 14.89 -27.26
CA GLU A 39 11.43 14.58 -28.59
C GLU A 39 12.40 15.65 -29.09
N ARG A 40 12.10 16.94 -28.89
CA ARG A 40 13.02 18.05 -29.20
C ARG A 40 14.33 17.97 -28.41
N ARG A 41 14.28 17.38 -27.22
CA ARG A 41 15.46 17.09 -26.38
C ARG A 41 16.20 15.81 -26.78
N GLY A 42 15.78 15.14 -27.85
CA GLY A 42 16.46 13.97 -28.38
C GLY A 42 16.04 12.65 -27.75
N PHE A 43 14.90 12.59 -27.05
CA PHE A 43 14.33 11.32 -26.60
C PHE A 43 13.45 10.67 -27.69
N ILE A 44 13.44 9.35 -27.71
CA ILE A 44 12.35 8.54 -28.24
C ILE A 44 11.35 8.38 -27.10
N VAL A 45 10.13 8.86 -27.29
CA VAL A 45 9.06 8.79 -26.29
C VAL A 45 8.11 7.68 -26.68
N THR A 46 7.93 6.68 -25.82
CA THR A 46 7.01 5.56 -26.06
C THR A 46 5.94 5.58 -24.97
N PRO A 47 4.65 5.74 -25.31
CA PRO A 47 3.58 5.76 -24.33
C PRO A 47 3.43 4.38 -23.70
N GLY A 48 3.25 4.35 -22.38
CA GLY A 48 2.83 3.16 -21.64
C GLY A 48 1.36 3.22 -21.24
N ALA A 49 0.98 2.39 -20.28
CA ALA A 49 -0.37 2.39 -19.73
C ALA A 49 -0.37 2.34 -18.19
N VAL A 50 -1.49 2.72 -17.61
CA VAL A 50 -1.82 2.51 -16.19
C VAL A 50 -2.99 1.55 -16.15
N GLU A 51 -2.81 0.42 -15.48
CA GLU A 51 -3.82 -0.63 -15.40
C GLU A 51 -4.21 -0.90 -13.96
N VAL A 52 -5.50 -1.20 -13.76
CA VAL A 52 -5.98 -1.73 -12.49
C VAL A 52 -5.55 -3.18 -12.38
N TRP A 53 -4.76 -3.48 -11.35
CA TRP A 53 -4.32 -4.84 -11.06
C TRP A 53 -4.77 -5.26 -9.66
N ASN A 54 -5.56 -6.32 -9.61
CA ASN A 54 -5.89 -7.03 -8.37
C ASN A 54 -5.57 -8.51 -8.55
N ARG A 55 -4.44 -8.95 -7.99
CA ARG A 55 -3.97 -10.34 -8.09
C ARG A 55 -4.93 -11.33 -7.42
N GLY A 56 -5.56 -10.95 -6.31
CA GLY A 56 -6.54 -11.80 -5.61
C GLY A 56 -7.78 -12.03 -6.45
N GLU A 57 -8.28 -10.97 -7.09
CA GLU A 57 -9.41 -11.07 -8.02
C GLU A 57 -9.05 -11.88 -9.27
N ALA A 58 -7.85 -11.70 -9.84
CA ALA A 58 -7.38 -12.52 -10.96
C ALA A 58 -7.33 -14.02 -10.60
N TRP A 59 -6.81 -14.38 -9.43
CA TRP A 59 -6.82 -15.76 -8.93
C TRP A 59 -8.25 -16.31 -8.78
N CYS A 60 -9.16 -15.51 -8.23
CA CYS A 60 -10.57 -15.86 -8.05
C CYS A 60 -11.31 -16.10 -9.38
N ARG A 61 -10.87 -15.46 -10.47
CA ARG A 61 -11.44 -15.62 -11.82
C ARG A 61 -10.82 -16.78 -12.62
N TYR A 62 -10.01 -17.64 -11.97
CA TYR A 62 -9.30 -18.76 -12.61
C TYR A 62 -8.36 -18.32 -13.75
N ASP A 63 -7.68 -17.18 -13.58
CA ASP A 63 -6.60 -16.81 -14.50
C ASP A 63 -5.50 -17.89 -14.46
N PRO A 64 -5.21 -18.59 -15.59
CA PRO A 64 -4.25 -19.69 -15.62
C PRO A 64 -2.81 -19.25 -15.38
N THR A 65 -2.53 -17.95 -15.46
CA THR A 65 -1.19 -17.37 -15.21
C THR A 65 -0.96 -17.03 -13.74
N ILE A 66 -2.01 -17.09 -12.90
CA ILE A 66 -1.95 -16.73 -11.49
C ILE A 66 -2.14 -17.98 -10.62
N ASP A 67 -1.03 -18.44 -10.06
CA ASP A 67 -0.94 -19.53 -9.10
C ASP A 67 -1.62 -19.22 -7.76
N HIS A 68 -1.35 -18.03 -7.21
CA HIS A 68 -1.88 -17.53 -5.94
C HIS A 68 -1.80 -16.00 -5.84
N ALA A 69 -2.41 -15.42 -4.79
CA ALA A 69 -2.58 -13.99 -4.58
C ALA A 69 -1.42 -13.30 -3.83
N TRP A 70 -0.41 -14.06 -3.36
CA TRP A 70 0.83 -13.53 -2.74
C TRP A 70 0.60 -12.71 -1.46
N TYR A 71 -0.46 -12.98 -0.72
CA TYR A 71 -0.87 -12.22 0.47
C TYR A 71 -1.00 -10.72 0.22
N ASN A 72 -1.28 -10.32 -1.03
CA ASN A 72 -1.65 -8.95 -1.32
C ASN A 72 -2.96 -8.63 -0.59
N ASN A 73 -3.06 -7.42 -0.05
CA ASN A 73 -4.35 -6.91 0.38
C ASN A 73 -5.32 -6.97 -0.82
N ASN A 74 -6.57 -7.32 -0.59
CA ASN A 74 -7.57 -7.41 -1.66
C ASN A 74 -8.09 -6.02 -2.07
N ALA A 75 -7.17 -5.08 -2.28
CA ALA A 75 -7.39 -3.74 -2.77
C ALA A 75 -6.73 -3.62 -4.15
N PRO A 76 -7.38 -2.94 -5.11
CA PRO A 76 -6.81 -2.72 -6.43
C PRO A 76 -5.56 -1.84 -6.34
N TYR A 77 -4.51 -2.24 -7.04
CA TYR A 77 -3.35 -1.37 -7.33
C TYR A 77 -3.52 -0.75 -8.71
N LEU A 78 -2.93 0.44 -8.88
CA LEU A 78 -2.67 0.97 -10.21
C LEU A 78 -1.23 0.61 -10.57
N VAL A 79 -1.06 -0.23 -11.59
CA VAL A 79 0.25 -0.71 -12.03
C VAL A 79 0.60 -0.07 -13.35
N LEU A 80 1.82 0.42 -13.46
CA LEU A 80 2.33 1.03 -14.68
C LEU A 80 2.84 -0.09 -15.60
N LYS A 81 2.31 -0.17 -16.82
CA LYS A 81 2.74 -1.10 -17.88
C LYS A 81 3.66 -0.36 -18.84
N VAL A 82 4.97 -0.49 -18.60
CA VAL A 82 6.05 0.21 -19.32
C VAL A 82 6.33 -0.48 -20.65
N PRO A 83 6.54 0.27 -21.75
CA PRO A 83 7.01 -0.34 -23.00
C PRO A 83 8.29 -1.16 -22.77
N ARG A 84 8.39 -2.36 -23.35
CA ARG A 84 9.56 -3.24 -23.14
C ARG A 84 10.88 -2.56 -23.53
N ALA A 85 10.85 -1.79 -24.62
CA ALA A 85 11.96 -1.04 -25.19
C ALA A 85 11.43 0.23 -25.88
N ALA A 86 12.34 1.13 -26.27
CA ALA A 86 11.99 2.29 -27.08
C ALA A 86 11.30 1.86 -28.39
N GLY A 87 10.12 2.43 -28.68
CA GLY A 87 9.32 2.12 -29.87
C GLY A 87 8.64 0.75 -29.86
N ALA A 88 8.79 -0.05 -28.80
CA ALA A 88 8.13 -1.35 -28.71
C ALA A 88 6.62 -1.17 -28.39
N PRO A 89 5.72 -1.86 -29.11
CA PRO A 89 4.28 -1.83 -28.80
C PRO A 89 3.93 -2.70 -27.58
N GLU A 90 4.81 -3.62 -27.20
CA GLU A 90 4.60 -4.51 -26.06
C GLU A 90 4.79 -3.76 -24.75
N LEU A 91 3.76 -3.76 -23.92
CA LEU A 91 3.80 -3.22 -22.56
C LEU A 91 4.03 -4.34 -21.55
N VAL A 92 4.96 -4.13 -20.64
CA VAL A 92 5.33 -5.07 -19.59
C VAL A 92 5.18 -4.43 -18.22
N GLN A 93 4.82 -5.24 -17.23
CA GLN A 93 4.72 -4.79 -15.85
C GLN A 93 6.10 -4.72 -15.18
N ASP A 94 6.88 -5.77 -15.40
CA ASP A 94 8.27 -5.86 -14.97
C ASP A 94 9.14 -5.48 -16.16
N PHE A 95 9.89 -4.39 -16.01
CA PHE A 95 10.63 -3.77 -17.10
C PHE A 95 12.10 -3.61 -16.75
N LYS A 96 12.95 -3.63 -17.77
CA LYS A 96 14.37 -3.29 -17.66
C LYS A 96 14.61 -1.84 -18.07
N LEU A 97 15.70 -1.24 -17.57
CA LEU A 97 16.14 0.11 -17.92
C LEU A 97 17.61 0.11 -18.31
N ARG A 98 17.95 0.83 -19.38
CA ARG A 98 19.33 1.27 -19.62
C ARG A 98 19.75 2.33 -18.59
N PRO A 99 21.07 2.52 -18.40
CA PRO A 99 21.61 3.57 -17.54
C PRO A 99 21.19 4.99 -17.88
N ASP A 100 20.77 5.27 -19.11
CA ASP A 100 20.37 6.62 -19.56
C ASP A 100 18.88 6.77 -19.86
N GLU A 101 18.07 5.74 -19.56
CA GLU A 101 16.62 5.76 -19.77
C GLU A 101 15.86 6.36 -18.57
N ALA A 102 14.62 6.77 -18.82
CA ALA A 102 13.69 7.19 -17.78
C ALA A 102 12.27 6.66 -18.03
N VAL A 103 11.53 6.46 -16.95
CA VAL A 103 10.07 6.41 -16.96
C VAL A 103 9.55 7.72 -16.39
N VAL A 104 8.63 8.36 -17.10
CA VAL A 104 8.01 9.62 -16.70
C VAL A 104 6.53 9.36 -16.45
N LEU A 105 6.04 9.71 -15.26
CA LEU A 105 4.63 9.63 -14.91
C LEU A 105 4.11 11.04 -14.63
N VAL A 106 3.02 11.43 -15.27
CA VAL A 106 2.35 12.71 -15.06
C VAL A 106 0.85 12.51 -14.90
N GLY A 107 0.17 13.46 -14.26
CA GLY A 107 -1.29 13.44 -14.17
C GLY A 107 -1.78 14.07 -12.88
N THR A 108 -2.84 13.51 -12.33
CA THR A 108 -3.46 13.98 -11.08
C THR A 108 -3.42 12.90 -10.00
N THR A 109 -3.09 13.28 -8.76
CA THR A 109 -3.06 12.38 -7.59
C THR A 109 -4.47 11.94 -7.13
N PRO A 110 -4.56 10.89 -6.30
CA PRO A 110 -5.84 10.40 -5.78
C PRO A 110 -6.64 11.46 -5.00
N PRO A 111 -7.97 11.27 -4.86
CA PRO A 111 -8.78 12.04 -3.91
C PRO A 111 -8.37 11.72 -2.45
N PRO A 112 -8.86 12.50 -1.47
CA PRO A 112 -8.54 12.30 -0.06
C PRO A 112 -8.67 10.85 0.45
N GLU A 113 -7.57 10.37 1.00
CA GLU A 113 -7.41 9.06 1.63
C GLU A 113 -6.32 9.12 2.70
N ARG A 114 -6.26 8.10 3.57
CA ARG A 114 -5.27 8.06 4.65
C ARG A 114 -3.85 7.91 4.14
N TYR A 115 -3.69 7.17 3.05
CA TYR A 115 -2.37 6.85 2.53
C TYR A 115 -2.40 6.52 1.05
N PHE A 116 -1.48 7.12 0.30
CA PHE A 116 -1.06 6.60 -0.99
C PHE A 116 0.44 6.72 -1.16
N ALA A 117 1.01 5.87 -2.01
CA ALA A 117 2.41 5.98 -2.40
C ALA A 117 2.66 5.44 -3.80
N PHE A 118 3.60 6.09 -4.50
CA PHE A 118 4.23 5.58 -5.70
C PHE A 118 5.46 4.78 -5.28
N TYR A 119 5.38 3.47 -5.48
CA TYR A 119 6.47 2.55 -5.23
C TYR A 119 7.24 2.30 -6.52
N SER A 120 8.56 2.49 -6.46
CA SER A 120 9.52 1.89 -7.39
C SER A 120 10.07 0.62 -6.74
N TRP A 121 9.93 -0.50 -7.43
CA TRP A 121 10.35 -1.81 -6.96
C TRP A 121 11.50 -2.32 -7.80
N ILE A 122 12.48 -2.95 -7.16
CA ILE A 122 13.26 -4.04 -7.75
C ILE A 122 12.36 -5.27 -7.67
N ALA A 123 11.74 -5.66 -8.78
CA ALA A 123 10.87 -6.82 -8.87
C ALA A 123 11.69 -8.11 -8.84
N ASN A 124 12.75 -8.17 -9.65
CA ASN A 124 13.69 -9.30 -9.71
C ASN A 124 15.12 -8.77 -9.73
N LYS A 125 16.02 -9.38 -8.94
CA LYS A 125 17.45 -9.04 -8.89
C LYS A 125 18.27 -10.12 -9.58
N VAL A 126 19.25 -9.70 -10.38
CA VAL A 126 20.28 -10.57 -10.95
C VAL A 126 21.65 -10.19 -10.36
N TYR A 127 22.38 -11.18 -9.84
CA TYR A 127 23.72 -11.01 -9.28
C TYR A 127 24.81 -11.34 -10.32
N PRO A 128 26.05 -10.85 -10.14
CA PRO A 128 27.16 -11.10 -11.06
C PRO A 128 27.52 -12.58 -11.28
N ASP A 129 27.20 -13.44 -10.31
CA ASP A 129 27.38 -14.90 -10.40
C ASP A 129 26.22 -15.61 -11.13
N GLY A 130 25.24 -14.85 -11.63
CA GLY A 130 24.06 -15.36 -12.33
C GLY A 130 22.92 -15.78 -11.41
N GLU A 131 23.08 -15.70 -10.08
CA GLU A 131 21.99 -15.95 -9.13
C GLU A 131 20.86 -14.94 -9.35
N ARG A 132 19.62 -15.41 -9.27
CA ARG A 132 18.41 -14.59 -9.41
C ARG A 132 17.56 -14.67 -8.17
N LEU A 133 17.19 -13.51 -7.63
CA LEU A 133 16.12 -13.41 -6.62
C LEU A 133 14.87 -12.91 -7.29
N LEU A 134 13.87 -13.80 -7.36
CA LEU A 134 12.60 -13.52 -8.02
C LEU A 134 11.54 -13.09 -7.01
N GLY A 135 10.62 -12.22 -7.43
CA GLY A 135 9.51 -11.76 -6.60
C GLY A 135 9.96 -10.92 -5.40
N LEU A 136 11.12 -10.28 -5.50
CA LEU A 136 11.76 -9.52 -4.44
C LEU A 136 10.90 -8.33 -4.03
N MET A 137 10.39 -7.52 -4.96
CA MET A 137 9.53 -6.37 -4.64
C MET A 137 10.10 -5.52 -3.48
N ILE A 138 11.34 -5.05 -3.63
CA ILE A 138 12.05 -4.21 -2.65
C ILE A 138 12.24 -2.81 -3.21
N ALA A 139 11.97 -1.80 -2.39
CA ALA A 139 12.17 -0.42 -2.80
C ALA A 139 13.68 -0.08 -2.81
N PRO A 140 14.26 0.39 -3.93
CA PRO A 140 15.68 0.75 -4.00
C PRO A 140 15.99 2.09 -3.31
N ALA A 141 14.95 2.86 -2.99
CA ALA A 141 14.98 4.14 -2.28
C ALA A 141 13.66 4.32 -1.53
N ASP A 142 13.53 5.39 -0.74
CA ASP A 142 12.27 5.66 -0.06
C ASP A 142 11.13 5.97 -1.05
N PRO A 143 9.93 5.38 -0.84
CA PRO A 143 8.75 5.71 -1.63
C PRO A 143 8.38 7.19 -1.63
N VAL A 144 7.76 7.63 -2.71
CA VAL A 144 7.07 8.93 -2.79
C VAL A 144 5.63 8.72 -2.31
N ASN A 145 5.36 9.10 -1.06
CA ASN A 145 4.05 8.96 -0.42
C ASN A 145 3.33 10.30 -0.23
N ASN A 146 2.06 10.24 0.18
CA ASN A 146 1.21 11.41 0.38
C ASN A 146 1.80 12.51 1.30
N LEU A 147 2.75 12.20 2.20
CA LEU A 147 3.41 13.21 3.03
C LEU A 147 4.72 13.77 2.46
N SER A 148 5.31 13.10 1.48
CA SER A 148 6.59 13.46 0.86
C SER A 148 6.46 13.94 -0.59
N ILE A 149 5.34 13.63 -1.24
CA ILE A 149 5.08 13.96 -2.63
C ILE A 149 5.03 15.48 -2.84
N LYS A 150 5.69 15.91 -3.91
CA LYS A 150 5.58 17.27 -4.45
C LYS A 150 4.44 17.29 -5.45
N THR A 151 3.57 18.28 -5.30
CA THR A 151 2.48 18.57 -6.24
C THR A 151 2.44 20.06 -6.54
N GLU A 152 1.70 20.43 -7.58
CA GLU A 152 1.39 21.84 -7.89
C GLU A 152 0.24 22.40 -7.04
N GLY A 153 -0.18 21.67 -6.00
CA GLY A 153 -1.11 22.15 -4.99
C GLY A 153 -0.44 22.94 -3.86
N PRO A 154 -1.24 23.50 -2.94
CA PRO A 154 -0.73 24.08 -1.70
C PRO A 154 0.11 23.06 -0.91
N PRO A 155 1.20 23.49 -0.24
CA PRO A 155 1.96 22.60 0.65
C PRO A 155 1.06 21.90 1.68
N GLY A 156 1.23 20.58 1.81
CA GLY A 156 0.45 19.77 2.76
C GLY A 156 -0.90 19.28 2.25
N ASP A 157 -1.33 19.67 1.05
CA ASP A 157 -2.54 19.15 0.40
C ASP A 157 -2.18 18.43 -0.91
N PRO A 158 -1.87 17.12 -0.85
CA PRO A 158 -1.40 16.35 -1.98
C PRO A 158 -2.54 15.78 -2.85
N PHE A 159 -3.81 15.96 -2.48
CA PHE A 159 -4.93 15.21 -3.07
C PHE A 159 -5.58 15.93 -4.25
N GLY A 160 -5.88 15.18 -5.31
CA GLY A 160 -6.44 15.71 -6.55
C GLY A 160 -5.59 16.82 -7.17
N LYS A 161 -4.27 16.76 -7.02
CA LYS A 161 -3.33 17.78 -7.52
C LYS A 161 -2.52 17.25 -8.69
N ARG A 162 -2.10 18.16 -9.56
CA ARG A 162 -1.18 17.83 -10.64
C ARG A 162 0.17 17.38 -10.08
N VAL A 163 0.71 16.32 -10.66
CA VAL A 163 1.96 15.68 -10.26
C VAL A 163 2.78 15.27 -11.48
N ALA A 164 4.11 15.29 -11.30
CA ALA A 164 5.06 14.66 -12.18
C ALA A 164 6.10 13.88 -11.35
N LEU A 165 6.42 12.66 -11.79
CA LEU A 165 7.46 11.80 -11.22
C LEU A 165 8.40 11.34 -12.34
N VAL A 166 9.70 11.43 -12.10
CA VAL A 166 10.74 10.98 -13.04
C VAL A 166 11.54 9.87 -12.38
N PHE A 167 11.44 8.68 -12.94
CA PHE A 167 12.09 7.46 -12.50
C PHE A 167 13.30 7.20 -13.41
N THR A 168 14.52 7.40 -12.92
CA THR A 168 15.73 7.25 -13.75
C THR A 168 16.98 6.95 -12.93
N PRO A 169 17.95 6.21 -13.47
CA PRO A 169 19.23 5.98 -12.82
C PRO A 169 20.27 7.08 -13.05
N ASP A 170 19.98 8.11 -13.87
CA ASP A 170 20.95 9.11 -14.29
C ASP A 170 20.50 10.56 -14.07
N ARG A 171 21.37 11.38 -13.46
CA ARG A 171 21.10 12.81 -13.21
C ARG A 171 21.06 13.65 -14.48
N GLY A 172 21.85 13.30 -15.49
CA GLY A 172 21.85 13.97 -16.79
C GLY A 172 20.52 13.77 -17.50
N THR A 173 20.04 12.53 -17.56
CA THR A 173 18.70 12.18 -18.07
C THR A 173 17.62 12.91 -17.28
N TYR A 174 17.67 12.90 -15.94
CA TYR A 174 16.71 13.64 -15.10
C TYR A 174 16.63 15.12 -15.47
N ARG A 175 17.77 15.82 -15.60
CA ARG A 175 17.79 17.24 -15.97
C ARG A 175 17.18 17.47 -17.35
N GLY A 176 17.50 16.63 -18.34
CA GLY A 176 16.89 16.71 -19.66
C GLY A 176 15.36 16.57 -19.63
N ILE A 177 14.85 15.66 -18.82
CA ILE A 177 13.40 15.46 -18.63
C ILE A 177 12.78 16.62 -17.84
N LEU A 178 13.45 17.12 -16.81
CA LEU A 178 12.99 18.24 -16.00
C LEU A 178 12.80 19.50 -16.85
N GLU A 179 13.72 19.77 -17.76
CA GLU A 179 13.60 20.90 -18.68
C GLU A 179 12.45 20.70 -19.69
N ALA A 180 12.24 19.48 -20.21
CA ALA A 180 11.10 19.16 -21.07
C ALA A 180 9.75 19.32 -20.34
N LEU A 181 9.68 18.92 -19.07
CA LEU A 181 8.52 19.16 -18.19
C LEU A 181 8.28 20.66 -18.01
N GLY A 182 9.33 21.46 -17.80
CA GLY A 182 9.25 22.92 -17.73
C GLY A 182 8.73 23.56 -19.03
N GLU A 183 9.22 23.12 -20.20
CA GLU A 183 8.71 23.54 -21.51
C GLU A 183 7.24 23.20 -21.71
N ALA A 184 6.78 22.07 -21.16
CA ALA A 184 5.39 21.66 -21.18
C ALA A 184 4.53 22.34 -20.10
N GLY A 185 5.09 23.24 -19.28
CA GLY A 185 4.34 24.03 -18.31
C GLY A 185 4.22 23.43 -16.91
N TYR A 186 5.00 22.39 -16.57
CA TYR A 186 5.12 21.91 -15.20
C TYR A 186 6.06 22.81 -14.38
N ALA A 187 5.70 23.05 -13.12
CA ALA A 187 6.57 23.70 -12.15
C ALA A 187 7.73 22.76 -11.79
N THR A 188 8.93 23.09 -12.26
CA THR A 188 10.11 22.22 -12.13
C THR A 188 10.54 21.99 -10.68
N ASP A 189 10.26 22.93 -9.76
CA ASP A 189 10.47 22.77 -8.32
C ASP A 189 9.49 21.75 -7.68
N ARG A 190 8.41 21.38 -8.40
CA ARG A 190 7.36 20.45 -7.97
C ARG A 190 7.45 19.07 -8.60
N VAL A 191 8.46 18.81 -9.43
CA VAL A 191 8.71 17.47 -9.99
C VAL A 191 9.34 16.57 -8.92
N ASN A 192 8.83 15.34 -8.81
CA ASN A 192 9.39 14.32 -7.94
C ASN A 192 10.50 13.58 -8.67
N GLU A 193 11.71 13.67 -8.14
CA GLU A 193 12.88 12.92 -8.57
C GLU A 193 12.86 11.57 -7.85
N VAL A 194 12.74 10.47 -8.62
CA VAL A 194 12.69 9.10 -8.07
C VAL A 194 13.91 8.33 -8.58
N PRO A 195 15.02 8.33 -7.84
CA PRO A 195 16.26 7.73 -8.30
C PRO A 195 16.17 6.21 -8.35
N PHE A 196 16.71 5.63 -9.41
CA PHE A 196 17.12 4.21 -9.48
C PHE A 196 18.64 4.17 -9.23
N PRO A 197 19.10 4.00 -7.97
CA PRO A 197 20.50 4.16 -7.62
C PRO A 197 21.40 3.13 -8.31
N ALA A 198 22.03 3.53 -9.43
CA ALA A 198 22.79 2.64 -10.31
C ALA A 198 23.89 1.84 -9.59
N ALA A 199 24.45 2.38 -8.49
CA ALA A 199 25.48 1.71 -7.71
C ALA A 199 25.04 0.36 -7.08
N MET A 200 23.74 0.11 -6.94
CA MET A 200 23.21 -1.17 -6.41
C MET A 200 22.44 -2.00 -7.46
N LEU A 201 22.36 -1.52 -8.70
CA LEU A 201 21.49 -2.10 -9.73
C LEU A 201 22.31 -2.66 -10.89
N SER A 202 21.80 -3.74 -11.47
CA SER A 202 22.26 -4.27 -12.75
C SER A 202 21.35 -3.70 -13.84
N LEU A 203 21.82 -2.68 -14.55
CA LEU A 203 21.04 -1.96 -15.57
C LEU A 203 21.34 -2.52 -16.96
N GLY A 204 20.37 -2.42 -17.88
CA GLY A 204 20.45 -2.91 -19.24
C GLY A 204 19.30 -3.85 -19.61
N HIS A 205 19.11 -4.07 -20.91
CA HIS A 205 18.05 -4.95 -21.44
C HIS A 205 18.48 -6.41 -21.58
N GLY A 206 19.75 -6.72 -21.28
CA GLY A 206 20.31 -8.08 -21.31
C GLY A 206 19.80 -8.97 -20.18
N ASP A 207 20.14 -10.25 -20.23
CA ASP A 207 19.71 -11.26 -19.24
C ASP A 207 20.25 -11.04 -17.83
N ASP A 208 21.29 -10.23 -17.71
CA ASP A 208 21.93 -9.76 -16.48
C ASP A 208 21.26 -8.53 -15.85
N GLY A 209 20.35 -7.88 -16.58
CA GLY A 209 19.60 -6.72 -16.10
C GLY A 209 18.54 -7.10 -15.05
N ASP A 210 18.47 -6.31 -13.99
CA ASP A 210 17.38 -6.33 -13.00
C ASP A 210 16.06 -5.95 -13.65
N GLU A 211 14.97 -6.46 -13.09
CA GLU A 211 13.62 -6.06 -13.50
C GLU A 211 12.98 -5.18 -12.43
N PHE A 212 12.36 -4.10 -12.90
CA PHE A 212 11.75 -3.07 -12.08
C PHE A 212 10.24 -3.05 -12.26
N ARG A 213 9.52 -2.55 -11.26
CA ARG A 213 8.07 -2.32 -11.34
C ARG A 213 7.72 -1.00 -10.69
N ILE A 214 6.73 -0.29 -11.24
CA ILE A 214 6.16 0.89 -10.59
C ILE A 214 4.69 0.64 -10.28
N GLN A 215 4.28 0.92 -9.05
CA GLN A 215 2.90 0.74 -8.58
C GLN A 215 2.47 1.95 -7.77
N LEU A 216 1.23 2.38 -7.95
CA LEU A 216 0.54 3.28 -7.04
C LEU A 216 -0.34 2.42 -6.12
N ARG A 217 -0.08 2.55 -4.82
CA ARG A 217 -0.90 1.98 -3.75
C ARG A 217 -1.81 3.06 -3.20
N ASN A 218 -3.08 2.72 -3.05
CA ASN A 218 -4.11 3.51 -2.38
C ASN A 218 -4.59 2.75 -1.14
N ALA A 219 -4.90 3.45 -0.06
CA ALA A 219 -5.40 2.85 1.16
C ALA A 219 -6.30 3.82 1.94
N MET A 220 -7.48 3.29 2.25
CA MET A 220 -8.48 3.88 3.14
C MET A 220 -8.92 5.28 2.68
N TRP A 221 -9.88 5.32 1.75
CA TRP A 221 -10.57 6.55 1.37
C TRP A 221 -11.12 7.25 2.62
N GLU A 222 -10.99 8.58 2.65
CA GLU A 222 -11.63 9.37 3.69
C GLU A 222 -13.16 9.30 3.55
N ALA A 223 -13.86 9.48 4.67
CA ALA A 223 -15.31 9.43 4.70
C ALA A 223 -15.92 10.42 3.69
N GLY A 224 -16.76 9.93 2.79
CA GLY A 224 -17.39 10.72 1.72
C GLY A 224 -16.62 10.72 0.40
N TYR A 225 -15.41 10.17 0.34
CA TYR A 225 -14.60 10.07 -0.88
C TYR A 225 -14.59 8.68 -1.51
N GLU A 226 -15.33 7.69 -0.97
CA GLU A 226 -15.30 6.31 -1.43
C GLU A 226 -15.70 6.18 -2.91
N LYS A 227 -16.73 6.93 -3.34
CA LYS A 227 -17.18 6.96 -4.74
C LYS A 227 -16.15 7.63 -5.65
N ALA A 228 -15.54 8.72 -5.20
CA ALA A 228 -14.50 9.43 -5.95
C ALA A 228 -13.25 8.56 -6.08
N GLY A 229 -12.86 7.86 -5.01
CA GLY A 229 -11.76 6.90 -5.02
C GLY A 229 -12.00 5.72 -5.94
N ALA A 230 -13.20 5.13 -5.91
CA ALA A 230 -13.58 4.07 -6.85
C ALA A 230 -13.52 4.53 -8.32
N ALA A 231 -13.97 5.77 -8.60
CA ALA A 231 -13.86 6.35 -9.94
C ALA A 231 -12.40 6.59 -10.34
N TYR A 232 -11.57 7.09 -9.42
CA TYR A 232 -10.14 7.31 -9.65
C TYR A 232 -9.41 6.00 -9.95
N ILE A 233 -9.71 4.90 -9.24
CA ILE A 233 -9.12 3.59 -9.55
C ILE A 233 -9.58 3.11 -10.93
N ALA A 234 -10.86 3.27 -11.27
CA ALA A 234 -11.40 2.78 -12.53
C ALA A 234 -10.84 3.53 -13.76
N ASP A 235 -10.54 4.83 -13.61
CA ASP A 235 -10.05 5.71 -14.66
C ASP A 235 -9.07 6.73 -14.06
N ALA A 236 -7.87 6.25 -13.73
CA ALA A 236 -6.85 7.10 -13.13
C ALA A 236 -6.33 8.08 -14.17
N PRO A 237 -6.38 9.41 -13.93
CA PRO A 237 -5.88 10.43 -14.84
C PRO A 237 -4.34 10.50 -14.77
N LEU A 238 -3.70 9.38 -15.07
CA LEU A 238 -2.26 9.18 -15.03
C LEU A 238 -1.77 8.73 -16.40
N ARG A 239 -0.71 9.37 -16.88
CA ARG A 239 -0.07 9.10 -18.16
C ARG A 239 1.39 8.78 -17.92
N MET A 240 1.86 7.72 -18.56
CA MET A 240 3.23 7.27 -18.41
C MET A 240 3.91 7.13 -19.76
N PHE A 241 5.20 7.46 -19.77
CA PHE A 241 6.06 7.38 -20.95
C PHE A 241 7.39 6.74 -20.58
N ARG A 242 7.90 5.87 -21.45
CA ARG A 242 9.33 5.57 -21.49
C ARG A 242 10.02 6.63 -22.34
N ALA A 243 11.03 7.27 -21.79
CA ALA A 243 11.88 8.22 -22.49
C ALA A 243 13.28 7.63 -22.63
N THR A 244 13.68 7.36 -23.88
CA THR A 244 14.97 6.76 -24.20
C THR A 244 15.78 7.72 -25.06
N PRO A 245 17.01 8.13 -24.68
CA PRO A 245 17.86 8.92 -25.54
C PRO A 245 18.04 8.27 -26.92
N ARG A 246 17.77 9.03 -27.98
CA ARG A 246 17.84 8.54 -29.38
C ARG A 246 19.25 8.12 -29.76
N VAL A 247 20.24 8.82 -29.21
CA VAL A 247 21.65 8.41 -29.20
C VAL A 247 21.99 8.00 -27.77
N PRO A 248 22.45 6.76 -27.54
CA PRO A 248 22.90 6.34 -26.23
C PRO A 248 23.96 7.28 -25.65
N THR A 249 23.84 7.57 -24.36
CA THR A 249 24.85 8.35 -23.64
C THR A 249 26.09 7.48 -23.44
N ASP A 250 27.25 7.98 -23.86
CA ASP A 250 28.52 7.30 -23.64
C ASP A 250 28.75 7.04 -22.14
N GLU A 251 29.31 5.90 -21.77
CA GLU A 251 29.52 5.52 -20.36
C GLU A 251 30.27 6.57 -19.56
N GLY A 252 31.30 7.19 -20.16
CA GLY A 252 32.09 8.26 -19.52
C GLY A 252 31.34 9.59 -19.33
N ARG A 253 30.12 9.70 -19.85
CA ARG A 253 29.24 10.88 -19.75
C ARG A 253 28.00 10.64 -18.91
N LEU A 254 27.77 9.41 -18.44
CA LEU A 254 26.73 9.11 -17.48
C LEU A 254 27.04 9.81 -16.14
N GLU A 255 26.00 10.33 -15.52
CA GLU A 255 25.98 10.88 -14.17
C GLU A 255 25.07 10.04 -13.25
N PRO A 256 25.44 8.78 -12.96
CA PRO A 256 24.59 7.86 -12.21
C PRO A 256 24.25 8.40 -10.83
N TYR A 257 23.01 8.16 -10.38
CA TYR A 257 22.61 8.46 -9.00
C TYR A 257 23.41 7.61 -8.01
N PRO A 258 23.97 8.22 -6.94
CA PRO A 258 24.39 7.46 -5.79
C PRO A 258 23.16 6.85 -5.09
N VAL A 259 23.42 5.97 -4.13
CA VAL A 259 22.36 5.57 -3.18
C VAL A 259 21.91 6.82 -2.41
N PRO A 260 20.61 7.19 -2.46
CA PRO A 260 20.13 8.37 -1.76
C PRO A 260 20.19 8.17 -0.24
N ALA A 261 20.28 9.29 0.48
CA ALA A 261 20.10 9.26 1.93
C ALA A 261 18.68 8.78 2.26
N LEU A 262 18.62 7.80 3.14
CA LEU A 262 17.37 7.22 3.61
C LEU A 262 16.71 8.15 4.64
N ARG A 263 15.40 8.35 4.52
CA ARG A 263 14.55 8.94 5.55
C ARG A 263 14.70 8.10 6.81
N ILE A 264 14.87 8.80 7.94
CA ILE A 264 14.93 8.17 9.25
C ILE A 264 13.62 7.41 9.49
N ARG A 265 13.72 6.26 10.15
CA ARG A 265 12.56 5.60 10.76
C ARG A 265 12.55 5.96 12.23
N GLY A 266 11.37 6.25 12.78
CA GLY A 266 11.23 6.55 14.20
C GLY A 266 11.67 7.95 14.61
N THR A 267 11.21 8.33 15.80
CA THR A 267 11.41 9.64 16.41
C THR A 267 12.08 9.58 17.78
N GLY A 268 12.36 8.38 18.26
CA GLY A 268 12.70 8.07 19.66
C GLY A 268 11.49 7.99 20.59
N GLN A 269 10.27 8.32 20.13
CA GLN A 269 9.04 8.20 20.92
C GLN A 269 8.45 6.80 20.76
N THR A 270 8.35 6.05 21.85
CA THR A 270 7.97 4.63 21.82
C THR A 270 6.59 4.39 22.42
N GLU A 271 5.89 3.37 21.93
CA GLU A 271 4.63 2.86 22.49
C GLU A 271 4.85 1.89 23.67
N LEU A 272 6.11 1.59 24.01
CA LEU A 272 6.44 0.64 25.07
C LEU A 272 5.98 1.09 26.47
N ASN A 273 5.55 2.35 26.63
CA ASN A 273 4.85 2.79 27.83
C ASN A 273 3.52 2.02 28.06
N LEU A 274 2.92 1.45 27.01
CA LEU A 274 1.71 0.61 27.07
C LEU A 274 2.00 -0.88 27.34
N TRP A 275 3.25 -1.26 27.60
CA TRP A 275 3.64 -2.67 27.74
C TRP A 275 2.93 -3.38 28.89
N ASN A 276 2.78 -2.72 30.03
CA ASN A 276 2.10 -3.30 31.19
C ASN A 276 0.60 -3.46 30.94
N GLU A 277 -0.01 -2.44 30.32
CA GLU A 277 -1.41 -2.42 29.91
C GLU A 277 -1.70 -3.52 28.88
N LEU A 278 -0.76 -3.83 27.98
CA LEU A 278 -0.87 -4.98 27.08
C LEU A 278 -0.96 -6.30 27.85
N GLY A 279 -0.19 -6.45 28.92
CA GLY A 279 -0.26 -7.61 29.81
C GLY A 279 -1.61 -7.72 30.54
N VAL A 280 -2.14 -6.59 31.03
CA VAL A 280 -3.47 -6.53 31.64
C VAL A 280 -4.55 -6.88 30.62
N LEU A 281 -4.50 -6.26 29.44
CA LEU A 281 -5.45 -6.51 28.35
C LEU A 281 -5.45 -7.99 27.96
N ARG A 282 -4.27 -8.60 27.78
CA ARG A 282 -4.12 -10.04 27.53
C ARG A 282 -4.87 -10.87 28.56
N GLN A 283 -4.62 -10.63 29.84
CA GLN A 283 -5.24 -11.42 30.91
C GLN A 283 -6.77 -11.23 30.95
N ARG A 284 -7.25 -10.00 30.76
CA ARG A 284 -8.69 -9.69 30.75
C ARG A 284 -9.41 -10.31 29.55
N ILE A 285 -8.75 -10.40 28.40
CA ILE A 285 -9.27 -11.15 27.25
C ILE A 285 -9.42 -12.63 27.60
N ILE A 286 -8.45 -13.24 28.30
CA ILE A 286 -8.54 -14.65 28.73
C ILE A 286 -9.65 -14.85 29.76
N ASP A 287 -9.73 -13.98 30.78
CA ASP A 287 -10.73 -14.05 31.85
C ASP A 287 -12.16 -13.91 31.31
N ALA A 288 -12.36 -13.17 30.21
CA ALA A 288 -13.63 -13.03 29.54
C ALA A 288 -14.11 -14.31 28.82
N HIS A 289 -13.26 -15.34 28.70
CA HIS A 289 -13.56 -16.60 28.00
C HIS A 289 -13.24 -17.84 28.86
N PRO A 290 -13.85 -17.99 30.06
CA PRO A 290 -13.49 -19.05 31.02
C PRO A 290 -13.79 -20.48 30.54
N GLY A 291 -14.64 -20.64 29.51
CA GLY A 291 -14.99 -21.92 28.89
C GLY A 291 -14.02 -22.40 27.81
N MET A 292 -13.01 -21.60 27.47
CA MET A 292 -12.08 -21.86 26.38
C MET A 292 -10.68 -22.21 26.90
N VAL A 293 -9.89 -22.88 26.07
CA VAL A 293 -8.43 -23.01 26.21
C VAL A 293 -7.81 -21.86 25.41
N ALA A 294 -6.99 -21.05 26.07
CA ALA A 294 -6.26 -19.94 25.46
C ALA A 294 -4.82 -20.36 25.17
N THR A 295 -4.39 -20.21 23.92
CA THR A 295 -3.02 -20.47 23.47
C THR A 295 -2.50 -19.22 22.79
N ASP A 296 -1.46 -18.59 23.33
CA ASP A 296 -0.79 -17.52 22.60
C ASP A 296 -0.20 -18.08 21.31
N ILE A 297 -0.43 -17.39 20.22
CA ILE A 297 0.35 -17.61 19.01
C ILE A 297 1.64 -16.83 19.22
N ASP A 298 2.75 -17.55 19.29
CA ASP A 298 4.06 -16.97 19.58
C ASP A 298 4.38 -15.76 18.68
N VAL A 299 5.17 -14.86 19.26
CA VAL A 299 5.88 -13.70 18.70
C VAL A 299 5.41 -13.22 17.32
N THR A 300 4.73 -12.08 17.29
CA THR A 300 4.62 -11.29 16.06
C THR A 300 6.00 -10.77 15.66
N MET A 301 6.39 -11.03 14.42
CA MET A 301 7.72 -10.70 13.91
C MET A 301 7.64 -9.60 12.87
N PRO A 302 8.57 -8.63 12.87
CA PRO A 302 8.72 -7.70 11.75
C PRO A 302 8.97 -8.45 10.46
N VAL A 303 8.34 -7.99 9.38
CA VAL A 303 8.51 -8.50 8.03
C VAL A 303 8.71 -7.34 7.07
N GLY A 304 9.63 -7.50 6.12
CA GLY A 304 9.89 -6.49 5.11
C GLY A 304 10.29 -5.15 5.73
N TYR A 305 11.10 -5.16 6.80
CA TYR A 305 11.49 -3.96 7.52
C TYR A 305 12.58 -3.16 6.79
N GLU A 306 13.62 -3.85 6.31
CA GLU A 306 14.70 -3.27 5.51
C GLU A 306 15.06 -4.23 4.36
N GLY A 307 14.51 -3.98 3.19
CA GLY A 307 14.64 -4.79 1.99
C GLY A 307 16.03 -4.69 1.38
N ILE A 308 16.72 -3.56 1.55
CA ILE A 308 18.13 -3.44 1.16
C ILE A 308 19.00 -4.43 1.96
N ASP A 309 18.66 -4.73 3.21
CA ASP A 309 19.32 -5.79 3.99
C ASP A 309 18.97 -7.19 3.45
N HIS A 310 17.70 -7.47 3.14
CA HIS A 310 17.30 -8.73 2.51
C HIS A 310 18.02 -8.99 1.19
N MET A 311 18.16 -7.96 0.35
CA MET A 311 18.92 -8.03 -0.90
C MET A 311 20.39 -8.36 -0.62
N GLN A 312 21.06 -7.66 0.31
CA GLN A 312 22.46 -7.96 0.66
C GLN A 312 22.67 -9.39 1.16
N ARG A 313 21.74 -9.89 1.99
CA ARG A 313 21.77 -11.27 2.51
C ARG A 313 21.25 -12.32 1.54
N ARG A 314 20.83 -11.89 0.34
CA ARG A 314 20.22 -12.72 -0.71
C ARG A 314 19.02 -13.54 -0.23
N VAL A 315 18.17 -12.94 0.61
CA VAL A 315 16.96 -13.59 1.12
C VAL A 315 15.74 -13.13 0.28
N PRO A 316 14.95 -14.06 -0.28
CA PRO A 316 13.81 -13.72 -1.14
C PRO A 316 12.57 -13.30 -0.31
N VAL A 317 12.73 -12.30 0.56
CA VAL A 317 11.61 -11.65 1.25
C VAL A 317 11.20 -10.43 0.45
N GLY A 318 9.91 -10.29 0.18
CA GLY A 318 9.42 -9.14 -0.57
C GLY A 318 8.41 -8.25 0.13
N GLY A 319 7.98 -7.23 -0.61
CA GLY A 319 6.95 -6.29 -0.15
C GLY A 319 7.43 -5.23 0.83
N ASP A 320 8.74 -4.94 0.89
CA ASP A 320 9.28 -3.86 1.71
C ASP A 320 9.07 -2.49 1.05
N ALA A 321 7.98 -1.84 1.43
CA ALA A 321 7.86 -0.40 1.28
C ALA A 321 8.46 0.25 2.54
N ARG A 322 9.59 0.96 2.42
CA ARG A 322 10.27 1.58 3.58
C ARG A 322 9.40 2.56 4.38
N ASP A 323 8.28 2.99 3.81
CA ASP A 323 7.27 3.79 4.49
C ASP A 323 6.22 2.98 5.28
N ALA A 324 6.45 1.68 5.46
CA ALA A 324 5.64 0.79 6.28
C ALA A 324 6.49 0.02 7.31
N LEU A 325 5.82 -0.45 8.36
CA LEU A 325 6.26 -1.55 9.21
C LEU A 325 5.15 -2.60 9.16
N CYS A 326 5.48 -3.83 8.80
CA CYS A 326 4.51 -4.92 8.89
C CYS A 326 4.97 -5.90 9.97
N LEU A 327 4.03 -6.41 10.76
CA LEU A 327 4.24 -7.54 11.65
C LEU A 327 3.44 -8.73 11.13
N GLN A 328 3.94 -9.93 11.35
CA GLN A 328 3.28 -11.15 10.93
C GLN A 328 3.02 -12.12 12.09
N ALA A 329 1.97 -12.93 11.95
CA ALA A 329 1.71 -14.11 12.76
C ALA A 329 1.13 -15.24 11.90
N GLY A 330 1.34 -16.50 12.31
CA GLY A 330 0.85 -17.65 11.55
C GLY A 330 1.74 -18.04 10.37
N TYR A 331 1.18 -18.74 9.39
CA TYR A 331 1.97 -19.36 8.32
C TYR A 331 2.00 -18.46 7.08
N LEU A 332 3.18 -17.94 6.80
CA LEU A 332 3.46 -16.95 5.76
C LEU A 332 4.89 -17.18 5.24
N PRO A 333 5.15 -18.25 4.47
CA PRO A 333 6.49 -18.66 4.09
C PRO A 333 7.30 -17.60 3.31
N GLU A 334 6.66 -16.81 2.44
CA GLU A 334 7.27 -15.68 1.72
C GLU A 334 7.75 -14.54 2.64
N PHE A 335 7.34 -14.59 3.90
CA PHE A 335 7.66 -13.65 4.96
C PHE A 335 8.45 -14.33 6.09
N LEU A 336 9.11 -15.45 5.77
CA LEU A 336 9.95 -16.23 6.67
C LEU A 336 9.20 -16.82 7.87
N SER A 337 7.93 -17.20 7.68
CA SER A 337 7.14 -17.94 8.68
C SER A 337 6.69 -19.29 8.15
N TRP A 338 7.46 -20.33 8.47
CA TRP A 338 7.29 -21.69 7.91
C TRP A 338 6.78 -22.73 8.92
N ASP A 339 6.85 -22.46 10.22
CA ASP A 339 6.55 -23.46 11.26
C ASP A 339 5.29 -23.13 12.09
N ARG A 340 4.66 -21.97 11.87
CA ARG A 340 3.53 -21.51 12.68
C ARG A 340 2.20 -21.67 11.98
N ARG A 341 1.66 -22.89 11.93
CA ARG A 341 0.34 -23.15 11.35
C ARG A 341 -0.78 -22.77 12.33
N ILE A 342 -1.57 -21.76 11.96
CA ILE A 342 -2.82 -21.41 12.67
C ILE A 342 -3.98 -21.94 11.85
N THR A 343 -4.91 -22.63 12.50
CA THR A 343 -6.19 -23.03 11.89
C THR A 343 -7.35 -22.65 12.80
N LEU A 344 -8.57 -22.56 12.27
CA LEU A 344 -9.78 -22.29 13.04
C LEU A 344 -10.75 -23.46 12.91
N GLY A 345 -10.68 -24.39 13.86
CA GLY A 345 -11.64 -25.47 14.03
C GLY A 345 -13.03 -25.02 14.46
N ASP A 346 -13.92 -25.96 14.73
CA ASP A 346 -15.29 -25.65 15.16
C ASP A 346 -15.28 -25.03 16.57
N GLY A 347 -15.88 -23.84 16.69
CA GLY A 347 -15.86 -23.06 17.93
C GLY A 347 -14.53 -22.34 18.20
N ASP A 348 -13.49 -22.54 17.38
CA ASP A 348 -12.25 -21.78 17.49
C ASP A 348 -12.44 -20.32 17.06
N PHE A 349 -11.69 -19.43 17.70
CA PHE A 349 -11.52 -18.05 17.25
C PHE A 349 -10.15 -17.51 17.67
N LEU A 350 -9.73 -16.42 17.03
CA LEU A 350 -8.56 -15.66 17.46
C LEU A 350 -9.00 -14.37 18.11
N MET A 351 -8.23 -13.91 19.09
CA MET A 351 -8.24 -12.52 19.55
C MET A 351 -6.93 -11.88 19.12
N VAL A 352 -7.03 -10.83 18.32
CA VAL A 352 -5.91 -9.94 18.00
C VAL A 352 -6.01 -8.69 18.86
N PHE A 353 -4.90 -8.26 19.44
CA PHE A 353 -4.89 -7.11 20.36
C PHE A 353 -3.49 -6.48 20.43
N GLY A 354 -3.45 -5.19 20.74
CA GLY A 354 -2.23 -4.40 20.69
C GLY A 354 -2.50 -2.92 20.89
N ALA A 355 -1.49 -2.10 20.65
CA ALA A 355 -1.70 -0.67 20.49
C ALA A 355 -2.44 -0.41 19.17
N ASN A 356 -3.38 0.53 19.16
CA ASN A 356 -3.86 1.12 17.92
C ASN A 356 -2.81 2.14 17.47
N HIS A 357 -1.89 1.71 16.61
CA HIS A 357 -0.75 2.51 16.13
C HIS A 357 -1.14 3.82 15.45
N ALA A 358 -2.36 3.92 14.92
CA ALA A 358 -2.88 5.19 14.42
C ALA A 358 -3.32 6.11 15.57
N ALA A 359 -3.96 5.58 16.60
CA ALA A 359 -4.38 6.33 17.78
C ALA A 359 -3.20 6.81 18.65
N THR A 360 -2.10 6.04 18.70
CA THR A 360 -0.84 6.47 19.34
C THR A 360 -0.08 7.52 18.51
N GLY A 361 -0.51 7.78 17.27
CA GLY A 361 0.17 8.66 16.32
C GLY A 361 1.43 8.06 15.70
N LYS A 362 1.70 6.77 15.91
CA LYS A 362 2.86 6.07 15.36
C LYS A 362 2.74 5.81 13.86
N THR A 363 1.51 5.70 13.35
CA THR A 363 1.21 5.50 11.93
C THR A 363 0.06 6.40 11.47
N SER A 364 -0.06 6.62 10.16
CA SER A 364 -1.19 7.36 9.58
C SER A 364 -2.44 6.49 9.46
N TYR A 365 -2.24 5.18 9.30
CA TYR A 365 -3.29 4.17 9.41
C TYR A 365 -2.68 2.82 9.79
N MET A 366 -3.50 1.91 10.29
CA MET A 366 -3.12 0.51 10.45
C MET A 366 -4.24 -0.45 10.03
N SER A 367 -3.87 -1.70 9.75
CA SER A 367 -4.86 -2.75 9.47
C SER A 367 -4.38 -4.13 9.92
N VAL A 368 -5.33 -4.97 10.31
CA VAL A 368 -5.11 -6.40 10.53
C VAL A 368 -5.74 -7.16 9.37
N ASN A 369 -4.93 -7.98 8.69
CA ASN A 369 -5.33 -8.70 7.50
C ASN A 369 -5.14 -10.19 7.73
N VAL A 370 -6.15 -10.99 7.43
CA VAL A 370 -6.12 -12.46 7.51
C VAL A 370 -6.00 -13.03 6.12
N TYR A 371 -5.13 -14.01 5.97
CA TYR A 371 -4.86 -14.68 4.70
C TYR A 371 -5.03 -16.19 4.84
N THR A 372 -5.45 -16.84 3.76
CA THR A 372 -5.10 -18.27 3.58
C THR A 372 -3.58 -18.37 3.42
N GLY A 373 -2.97 -19.39 4.03
CA GLY A 373 -1.51 -19.54 4.09
C GLY A 373 -0.94 -20.38 2.96
N ASP A 374 -1.63 -21.45 2.58
CA ASP A 374 -1.14 -22.39 1.57
C ASP A 374 -1.44 -21.89 0.14
N ALA A 375 -0.59 -22.27 -0.82
CA ALA A 375 -0.72 -21.88 -2.23
C ALA A 375 -2.00 -22.44 -2.87
N GLU A 376 -2.40 -23.65 -2.48
CA GLU A 376 -3.63 -24.30 -2.94
C GLU A 376 -4.89 -23.54 -2.52
N ASP A 377 -4.86 -22.93 -1.33
CA ASP A 377 -5.91 -22.06 -0.79
C ASP A 377 -5.80 -20.61 -1.31
N GLY A 378 -4.84 -20.35 -2.18
CA GLY A 378 -4.71 -19.12 -2.96
C GLY A 378 -3.91 -18.00 -2.32
N LYS A 379 -3.35 -18.16 -1.11
CA LYS A 379 -2.63 -17.09 -0.40
C LYS A 379 -3.40 -15.76 -0.38
N LEU A 380 -4.71 -15.86 -0.22
CA LEU A 380 -5.69 -14.80 -0.49
C LEU A 380 -6.05 -14.08 0.81
N SER A 381 -6.20 -12.76 0.76
CA SER A 381 -6.79 -12.02 1.88
C SER A 381 -8.26 -12.40 2.03
N ILE A 382 -8.61 -12.96 3.18
CA ILE A 382 -9.96 -13.43 3.51
C ILE A 382 -10.64 -12.58 4.59
N GLY A 383 -10.05 -11.45 4.97
CA GLY A 383 -10.65 -10.50 5.88
C GLY A 383 -9.66 -9.42 6.29
N THR A 384 -10.17 -8.19 6.43
CA THR A 384 -9.39 -7.03 6.86
C THR A 384 -10.21 -6.18 7.82
N VAL A 385 -9.57 -5.66 8.86
CA VAL A 385 -10.10 -4.62 9.75
C VAL A 385 -9.06 -3.51 9.87
N ASP A 386 -9.49 -2.25 9.92
CA ASP A 386 -8.62 -1.08 10.04
C ASP A 386 -8.82 -0.31 11.34
N ASP A 387 -7.90 0.61 11.64
CA ASP A 387 -7.87 1.39 12.88
C ASP A 387 -9.20 2.05 13.28
N ARG A 388 -10.05 2.42 12.31
CA ARG A 388 -11.36 3.03 12.58
C ARG A 388 -12.28 2.05 13.29
N ALA A 389 -12.26 0.79 12.87
CA ALA A 389 -13.04 -0.29 13.49
C ALA A 389 -12.37 -0.87 14.76
N LEU A 390 -11.06 -0.66 14.93
CA LEU A 390 -10.32 -1.08 16.12
C LEU A 390 -10.49 -0.11 17.31
N THR A 391 -10.82 1.16 17.03
CA THR A 391 -10.94 2.21 18.03
C THR A 391 -11.98 1.87 19.10
N GLY A 392 -11.61 2.01 20.38
CA GLY A 392 -12.47 1.77 21.54
C GLY A 392 -12.77 0.29 21.85
N THR A 393 -12.23 -0.64 21.07
CA THR A 393 -12.55 -2.07 21.23
C THR A 393 -11.90 -2.72 22.46
N ALA A 394 -10.83 -2.13 23.00
CA ALA A 394 -10.20 -2.57 24.25
C ALA A 394 -10.98 -2.16 25.51
N ALA A 395 -11.87 -1.16 25.42
CA ALA A 395 -12.52 -0.56 26.59
C ALA A 395 -13.31 -1.56 27.45
N ARG A 396 -13.89 -2.60 26.84
CA ARG A 396 -14.65 -3.63 27.58
C ARG A 396 -13.76 -4.55 28.45
N PHE A 397 -12.46 -4.58 28.19
CA PHE A 397 -11.50 -5.42 28.90
C PHE A 397 -10.67 -4.64 29.92
N LEU A 398 -10.61 -3.31 29.79
CA LEU A 398 -9.86 -2.44 30.69
C LEU A 398 -10.78 -1.80 31.75
N PRO A 399 -10.22 -1.31 32.87
CA PRO A 399 -10.97 -0.55 33.85
C PRO A 399 -11.69 0.66 33.22
N ALA A 400 -12.85 1.02 33.76
CA ALA A 400 -13.58 2.19 33.30
C ALA A 400 -12.73 3.46 33.48
N GLY A 401 -12.58 4.25 32.41
CA GLY A 401 -11.78 5.47 32.40
C GLY A 401 -10.26 5.25 32.26
N ASP A 402 -9.82 4.01 31.99
CA ASP A 402 -8.41 3.74 31.69
C ASP A 402 -7.99 4.50 30.40
N PRO A 403 -6.97 5.37 30.46
CA PRO A 403 -6.53 6.15 29.29
C PRO A 403 -6.01 5.27 28.14
N ALA A 404 -5.59 4.03 28.41
CA ALA A 404 -5.15 3.10 27.37
C ALA A 404 -6.32 2.55 26.54
N ALA A 405 -7.57 2.68 26.98
CA ALA A 405 -8.74 2.15 26.28
C ALA A 405 -8.92 2.73 24.85
N ASP A 406 -8.53 3.98 24.64
CA ASP A 406 -8.58 4.64 23.34
C ASP A 406 -7.29 4.46 22.52
N LEU A 407 -6.22 4.00 23.16
CA LEU A 407 -4.90 3.78 22.54
C LEU A 407 -4.64 2.31 22.19
N MET A 408 -5.48 1.40 22.66
CA MET A 408 -5.34 -0.05 22.46
C MET A 408 -6.59 -0.63 21.83
N TYR A 409 -6.47 -1.83 21.27
CA TYR A 409 -7.59 -2.54 20.66
C TYR A 409 -7.60 -4.02 21.04
N ALA A 410 -8.78 -4.64 20.95
CA ALA A 410 -8.98 -6.08 21.09
C ALA A 410 -10.12 -6.53 20.18
N TYR A 411 -9.79 -7.29 19.14
CA TYR A 411 -10.71 -7.64 18.06
C TYR A 411 -10.74 -9.16 17.83
N LYS A 412 -11.94 -9.71 17.63
CA LYS A 412 -12.13 -11.14 17.39
C LYS A 412 -12.03 -11.47 15.91
N ILE A 413 -11.45 -12.61 15.57
CA ILE A 413 -11.44 -13.20 14.22
C ILE A 413 -12.05 -14.60 14.33
N SER A 414 -13.10 -14.88 13.57
CA SER A 414 -13.77 -16.18 13.63
C SER A 414 -14.41 -16.55 12.29
N ARG A 415 -14.69 -17.84 12.09
CA ARG A 415 -15.49 -18.30 10.94
C ARG A 415 -16.97 -17.94 11.07
N SER A 416 -17.45 -17.62 12.28
CA SER A 416 -18.83 -17.18 12.51
C SER A 416 -18.87 -16.13 13.63
N CYS A 417 -19.29 -14.92 13.27
CA CYS A 417 -19.42 -13.82 14.23
C CYS A 417 -20.86 -13.64 14.76
N GLY A 418 -21.86 -14.19 14.07
CA GLY A 418 -23.27 -13.98 14.43
C GLY A 418 -23.61 -12.48 14.51
N ARG A 419 -23.98 -12.00 15.70
CA ARG A 419 -24.26 -10.58 15.99
C ARG A 419 -23.23 -9.94 16.93
N GLU A 420 -22.10 -10.61 17.14
CA GLU A 420 -21.06 -10.11 18.04
C GLU A 420 -20.41 -8.85 17.46
N ALA A 421 -20.34 -7.79 18.25
CA ALA A 421 -19.57 -6.60 17.90
C ALA A 421 -18.06 -6.90 17.95
N ASN A 422 -17.28 -6.15 17.18
CA ASN A 422 -15.82 -6.26 17.14
C ASN A 422 -15.33 -7.66 16.72
N CYS A 423 -16.02 -8.27 15.75
CA CYS A 423 -15.70 -9.59 15.21
C CYS A 423 -15.57 -9.53 13.68
N LEU A 424 -14.44 -10.02 13.17
CA LEU A 424 -14.13 -10.16 11.75
C LEU A 424 -14.47 -11.59 11.33
N GLN A 425 -15.53 -11.74 10.53
CA GLN A 425 -15.89 -13.04 9.97
C GLN A 425 -14.98 -13.36 8.79
N VAL A 426 -14.27 -14.51 8.87
CA VAL A 426 -13.34 -14.96 7.83
C VAL A 426 -13.72 -16.35 7.29
N PRO A 427 -13.90 -16.51 5.96
CA PRO A 427 -14.06 -15.45 4.96
C PRO A 427 -15.43 -14.74 5.11
N PRO A 428 -15.57 -13.48 4.65
CA PRO A 428 -16.87 -12.83 4.56
C PRO A 428 -17.72 -13.45 3.45
N ASP A 429 -19.04 -13.47 3.63
CA ASP A 429 -19.97 -14.10 2.68
C ASP A 429 -19.86 -13.53 1.26
N GLU A 430 -19.56 -12.24 1.14
CA GLU A 430 -19.37 -11.59 -0.15
C GLU A 430 -18.17 -12.16 -0.92
N LEU A 431 -17.07 -12.46 -0.22
CA LEU A 431 -15.89 -13.06 -0.84
C LEU A 431 -16.20 -14.47 -1.35
N LEU A 432 -16.91 -15.29 -0.56
CA LEU A 432 -17.37 -16.62 -0.99
C LEU A 432 -18.34 -16.56 -2.19
N ARG A 433 -19.12 -15.49 -2.30
CA ARG A 433 -19.96 -15.26 -3.49
C ARG A 433 -19.14 -14.92 -4.72
N LYS A 434 -18.12 -14.07 -4.59
CA LYS A 434 -17.29 -13.58 -5.71
C LYS A 434 -16.19 -14.56 -6.13
N CYS A 435 -15.64 -15.33 -5.20
CA CYS A 435 -14.48 -16.19 -5.40
C CYS A 435 -14.87 -17.66 -5.22
N LYS A 436 -15.36 -18.31 -6.29
CA LYS A 436 -15.81 -19.71 -6.22
C LYS A 436 -14.68 -20.73 -6.06
N ARG A 437 -13.46 -20.32 -6.37
CA ARG A 437 -12.24 -21.12 -6.16
C ARG A 437 -11.84 -21.20 -4.69
N LEU A 438 -12.21 -20.20 -3.88
CA LEU A 438 -11.83 -20.15 -2.47
C LEU A 438 -12.61 -21.19 -1.68
N SER A 439 -11.89 -22.10 -1.04
CA SER A 439 -12.40 -23.01 -0.03
C SER A 439 -11.70 -22.70 1.28
N VAL A 440 -12.45 -22.42 2.35
CA VAL A 440 -11.90 -22.21 3.69
C VAL A 440 -12.63 -23.13 4.65
N GLY A 441 -11.88 -24.02 5.30
CA GLY A 441 -12.38 -25.03 6.24
C GLY A 441 -11.65 -25.02 7.58
N PRO A 442 -12.00 -25.97 8.47
CA PRO A 442 -11.34 -26.14 9.76
C PRO A 442 -9.82 -26.31 9.68
N ASP A 443 -9.32 -26.91 8.60
CA ASP A 443 -7.91 -27.25 8.40
C ASP A 443 -7.15 -26.21 7.56
N THR A 444 -7.85 -25.20 7.03
CA THR A 444 -7.23 -24.12 6.26
C THR A 444 -6.24 -23.37 7.14
N VAL A 445 -4.99 -23.31 6.69
CA VAL A 445 -3.94 -22.60 7.41
C VAL A 445 -4.07 -21.12 7.17
N LEU A 446 -3.84 -20.35 8.22
CA LEU A 446 -3.96 -18.90 8.23
C LEU A 446 -2.63 -18.21 8.49
N GLY A 447 -2.47 -17.07 7.82
CA GLY A 447 -1.48 -16.05 8.11
C GLY A 447 -2.16 -14.73 8.46
N ILE A 448 -1.51 -13.91 9.29
CA ILE A 448 -2.00 -12.60 9.69
C ILE A 448 -0.91 -11.58 9.46
N LEU A 449 -1.24 -10.46 8.80
CA LEU A 449 -0.38 -9.29 8.71
C LEU A 449 -1.01 -8.10 9.43
N PHE A 450 -0.27 -7.55 10.38
CA PHE A 450 -0.50 -6.22 10.95
C PHE A 450 0.28 -5.24 10.10
N ARG A 451 -0.41 -4.37 9.38
CA ARG A 451 0.22 -3.45 8.44
C ARG A 451 0.10 -2.03 8.96
N ASN A 452 1.25 -1.45 9.29
CA ASN A 452 1.39 -0.15 9.94
C ASN A 452 2.07 0.80 8.96
N TYR A 453 1.30 1.71 8.35
CA TYR A 453 1.82 2.58 7.30
C TYR A 453 2.06 3.99 7.80
N LEU A 454 3.24 4.48 7.47
CA LEU A 454 3.56 5.88 7.37
C LEU A 454 3.46 6.63 8.70
N GLU A 455 4.58 6.67 9.44
CA GLU A 455 4.75 7.53 10.61
C GLU A 455 4.76 9.01 10.16
N PRO A 456 3.79 9.83 10.61
CA PRO A 456 3.65 11.19 10.10
C PRO A 456 4.89 12.07 10.28
N ALA A 457 5.58 11.91 11.41
CA ALA A 457 6.72 12.74 11.80
C ALA A 457 7.96 12.51 10.91
N THR A 458 8.18 11.28 10.45
CA THR A 458 9.36 10.90 9.67
C THR A 458 9.05 10.73 8.18
N LYS A 459 7.75 10.67 7.84
CA LYS A 459 7.23 10.37 6.51
C LYS A 459 7.62 8.96 6.03
N SER A 460 8.18 8.14 6.93
CA SER A 460 8.66 6.78 6.71
C SER A 460 7.90 5.79 7.57
N GLY A 461 8.21 4.49 7.51
CA GLY A 461 7.58 3.53 8.41
C GLY A 461 8.18 3.67 9.80
N ALA A 462 7.38 3.39 10.83
CA ALA A 462 7.83 3.44 12.21
C ALA A 462 9.09 2.60 12.45
N ALA A 463 9.91 3.02 13.41
CA ALA A 463 11.05 2.21 13.82
C ALA A 463 10.59 0.99 14.63
N MET A 464 11.13 -0.19 14.35
CA MET A 464 10.63 -1.44 14.94
C MET A 464 10.81 -1.48 16.47
N GLN A 465 11.80 -0.76 17.02
CA GLN A 465 12.03 -0.63 18.46
C GLN A 465 11.08 0.36 19.17
N GLU A 466 10.32 1.15 18.41
CA GLU A 466 9.36 2.13 18.94
C GLU A 466 7.92 1.60 18.96
N VAL A 467 7.68 0.45 18.33
CA VAL A 467 6.34 -0.11 18.14
C VAL A 467 6.08 -1.21 19.16
N LEU A 468 4.96 -1.11 19.87
CA LEU A 468 4.48 -2.16 20.75
C LEU A 468 3.77 -3.22 19.92
N TYR A 469 4.47 -4.32 19.61
CA TYR A 469 3.97 -5.31 18.68
C TYR A 469 2.63 -5.91 19.10
N ASP A 470 1.75 -6.10 18.11
CA ASP A 470 0.48 -6.77 18.25
C ASP A 470 0.64 -8.20 18.78
N ARG A 471 -0.43 -8.78 19.31
CA ARG A 471 -0.47 -10.12 19.89
C ARG A 471 -1.70 -10.87 19.38
N VAL A 472 -1.59 -12.20 19.36
CA VAL A 472 -2.66 -13.08 18.93
C VAL A 472 -2.82 -14.21 19.94
N ILE A 473 -4.05 -14.44 20.42
CA ILE A 473 -4.41 -15.61 21.21
C ILE A 473 -5.40 -16.43 20.40
N LYS A 474 -5.15 -17.73 20.26
CA LYS A 474 -6.14 -18.68 19.80
C LYS A 474 -6.95 -19.19 21.00
N PHE A 475 -8.27 -19.16 20.86
CA PHE A 475 -9.21 -19.78 21.79
C PHE A 475 -9.82 -21.02 21.15
N SER A 476 -9.74 -22.15 21.85
CA SER A 476 -10.38 -23.41 21.46
C SER A 476 -11.34 -23.91 22.52
N PRO A 477 -12.46 -24.56 22.16
CA PRO A 477 -13.35 -25.17 23.16
C PRO A 477 -12.58 -26.16 24.03
N LYS A 478 -12.87 -26.18 25.33
CA LYS A 478 -12.33 -27.24 26.20
C LYS A 478 -12.86 -28.59 25.71
N ALA A 479 -11.97 -29.58 25.58
CA ALA A 479 -12.40 -30.94 25.33
C ALA A 479 -13.39 -31.36 26.43
N PRO A 480 -14.43 -32.15 26.10
CA PRO A 480 -15.28 -32.74 27.14
C PRO A 480 -14.39 -33.49 28.13
N ALA A 481 -14.61 -33.32 29.43
CA ALA A 481 -13.91 -34.13 30.42
C ALA A 481 -14.15 -35.62 30.08
N PRO A 482 -13.11 -36.48 30.07
CA PRO A 482 -13.34 -37.91 29.92
C PRO A 482 -14.30 -38.38 31.02
N PRO A 483 -15.21 -39.30 30.69
CA PRO A 483 -16.29 -39.74 31.59
C PRO A 483 -15.80 -40.35 32.90
#